data_AF-A0AAD0NRM7-F1
#
_entry.id   AF-A0AAD0NRM7-F1
#
_cell.length_a   1.000
_cell.length_b   1.000
_cell.length_c   1.000
_cell.angle_alpha   90.00
_cell.angle_beta   90.00
_cell.angle_gamma   90.00
#
_symmetry.space_group_name_H-M   'P 1'
#
loop_
_entity.id
_entity.type
_entity.pdbx_description
1 polymer ?
#
loop_
_entity_poly.entity_id
_entity_poly.type
_entity_poly.pdbx_seq_one_letter_code
_entity_poly.pdbx_strand_id
1 'polypeptide(L)'
;MLRLIVPVLVGLLFLAMIAGWLWYTTWLVRSAIDELAHRRRLKAGVDPLQVTAKKALASVEAAHDSAHRALSQAVESWYELRDNRAVGTPLVERFPRIEARAARDPEFLDVLEDADALLNEASPGSDSIDELLERTARMDALNLRLRHLVHQYDAAGRRGFGRFFS
;
A
#
# COMPACT_ATOMS: atom_id res chain seq x y z
N MET A 1 -27.70 -36.33 69.29
CA MET A 1 -27.91 -35.35 68.20
C MET A 1 -26.83 -35.37 67.12
N LEU A 2 -25.56 -35.72 67.42
CA LEU A 2 -24.48 -35.79 66.41
C LEU A 2 -24.75 -36.79 65.25
N ARG A 3 -25.44 -37.91 65.52
CA ARG A 3 -25.78 -38.96 64.52
C ARG A 3 -26.72 -38.53 63.39
N LEU A 4 -27.51 -37.45 63.59
CA LEU A 4 -28.43 -36.91 62.58
C LEU A 4 -27.82 -35.75 61.77
N ILE A 5 -26.79 -35.08 62.30
CA ILE A 5 -26.12 -33.94 61.64
C ILE A 5 -25.18 -34.43 60.53
N VAL A 6 -24.45 -35.53 60.77
CA VAL A 6 -23.52 -36.12 59.80
C VAL A 6 -24.19 -36.49 58.46
N PRO A 7 -25.33 -37.22 58.40
CA PRO A 7 -25.96 -37.56 57.13
C PRO A 7 -26.52 -36.34 56.38
N VAL A 8 -26.97 -35.30 57.09
CA VAL A 8 -27.45 -34.05 56.48
C VAL A 8 -26.28 -33.27 55.86
N LEU A 9 -25.14 -33.19 56.55
CA LEU A 9 -23.93 -32.56 56.00
C LEU A 9 -23.42 -33.31 54.76
N VAL A 10 -23.40 -34.65 54.79
CA VAL A 10 -22.99 -35.46 53.63
C VAL A 10 -23.96 -35.27 52.45
N GLY A 11 -25.26 -35.22 52.71
CA GLY A 11 -26.27 -34.95 51.66
C GLY A 11 -26.12 -33.57 51.03
N LEU A 12 -25.86 -32.53 51.83
CA LEU A 12 -25.59 -31.18 51.34
C LEU A 12 -24.29 -31.09 50.53
N LEU A 13 -23.23 -31.78 50.96
CA LEU A 13 -21.97 -31.86 50.23
C LEU A 13 -22.15 -32.54 48.86
N PHE A 14 -22.95 -33.61 48.81
CA PHE A 14 -23.26 -34.31 47.58
C PHE A 14 -24.09 -33.44 46.61
N LEU A 15 -25.09 -32.71 47.14
CA LEU A 15 -25.86 -31.73 46.36
C LEU A 15 -24.99 -30.59 45.82
N ALA A 16 -24.08 -30.06 46.64
CA ALA A 16 -23.13 -29.03 46.22
C ALA A 16 -22.18 -29.54 45.13
N MET A 17 -21.75 -30.80 45.23
CA MET A 17 -20.90 -31.44 44.22
C MET A 17 -21.64 -31.64 42.89
N ILE A 18 -22.90 -32.07 42.91
CA ILE A 18 -23.74 -32.20 41.71
C ILE A 18 -24.01 -30.83 41.08
N ALA A 19 -24.33 -29.82 41.89
CA ALA A 19 -24.55 -28.46 41.40
C ALA A 19 -23.28 -27.86 40.77
N GLY A 20 -22.12 -28.07 41.39
CA GLY A 20 -20.82 -27.68 40.85
C GLY A 20 -20.50 -28.39 39.53
N TRP A 21 -20.83 -29.67 39.43
CA TRP A 21 -20.67 -30.44 38.19
C TRP A 21 -21.55 -29.92 37.06
N LEU A 22 -22.83 -29.65 37.33
CA LEU A 22 -23.77 -29.08 36.35
C LEU A 22 -23.35 -27.68 35.89
N TRP A 23 -22.82 -26.87 36.79
CA TRP A 23 -22.26 -25.57 36.44
C TRP A 23 -21.04 -25.70 35.53
N TYR A 24 -20.14 -26.62 35.87
CA TYR A 24 -18.92 -26.89 35.10
C TYR A 24 -19.22 -27.40 33.69
N THR A 25 -20.16 -28.34 33.54
CA THR A 25 -20.57 -28.85 32.23
C THR A 25 -21.28 -27.78 31.39
N THR A 26 -22.12 -26.94 32.02
CA THR A 26 -22.76 -25.80 31.33
C THR A 26 -21.73 -24.78 30.86
N TRP A 27 -20.69 -24.50 31.67
CA TRP A 27 -19.59 -23.62 31.30
C TRP A 27 -18.79 -24.18 30.13
N LEU A 28 -18.44 -25.48 30.15
CA LEU A 28 -17.71 -26.15 29.08
C LEU A 28 -18.48 -26.18 27.75
N VAL A 29 -19.79 -26.42 27.78
CA VAL A 29 -20.63 -26.40 26.58
C VAL A 29 -20.70 -24.97 26.01
N ARG A 30 -20.83 -23.96 26.88
CA ARG A 30 -20.84 -22.55 26.45
C ARG A 30 -19.50 -22.13 25.83
N SER A 31 -18.37 -22.50 26.44
CA SER A 31 -17.05 -22.20 25.88
C SER A 31 -16.80 -22.92 24.55
N ALA A 32 -17.27 -24.16 24.41
CA ALA A 32 -17.16 -24.91 23.15
C ALA A 32 -18.01 -24.29 22.03
N ILE A 33 -19.20 -23.78 22.36
CA ILE A 33 -20.07 -23.07 21.40
C ILE A 33 -19.44 -21.72 20.99
N ASP A 34 -18.88 -20.97 21.93
CA ASP A 34 -18.20 -19.70 21.63
C ASP A 34 -16.95 -19.93 20.75
N GLU A 35 -16.17 -20.97 21.03
CA GLU A 35 -15.02 -21.41 20.22
C GLU A 35 -15.46 -21.86 18.81
N LEU A 36 -16.55 -22.61 18.70
CA LEU A 36 -17.13 -23.04 17.41
C LEU A 36 -17.73 -21.88 16.62
N ALA A 37 -18.34 -20.90 17.29
CA ALA A 37 -18.84 -19.67 16.68
C ALA A 37 -17.69 -18.79 16.21
N HIS A 38 -16.60 -18.70 16.97
CA HIS A 38 -15.37 -18.01 16.58
C HIS A 38 -14.75 -18.68 15.35
N ARG A 39 -14.61 -20.01 15.34
CA ARG A 39 -14.14 -20.78 14.18
C ARG A 39 -15.07 -20.70 12.97
N ARG A 40 -16.39 -20.64 13.16
CA ARG A 40 -17.36 -20.41 12.07
C ARG A 40 -17.23 -19.00 11.50
N ARG A 41 -17.03 -17.98 12.33
CA ARG A 41 -16.80 -16.59 11.87
C ARG A 41 -15.48 -16.45 11.13
N LEU A 42 -14.43 -17.12 11.61
CA LEU A 42 -13.13 -17.22 10.93
C LEU A 42 -13.26 -17.90 9.55
N LYS A 43 -14.05 -18.98 9.44
CA LYS A 43 -14.32 -19.65 8.16
C LYS A 43 -15.30 -18.89 7.25
N ALA A 44 -16.18 -18.07 7.81
CA ALA A 44 -17.17 -17.30 7.06
C ALA A 44 -16.64 -15.94 6.57
N GLY A 45 -15.41 -15.55 6.92
CA GLY A 45 -14.78 -14.31 6.44
C GLY A 45 -15.39 -13.02 7.00
N VAL A 46 -16.10 -13.10 8.15
CA VAL A 46 -16.80 -11.97 8.79
C VAL A 46 -15.98 -11.39 9.95
N ASP A 47 -14.66 -11.51 9.89
CA ASP A 47 -13.80 -10.84 10.86
C ASP A 47 -13.55 -9.41 10.40
N PRO A 48 -13.94 -8.36 11.16
CA PRO A 48 -13.62 -6.97 10.82
C PRO A 48 -12.12 -6.76 10.61
N LEU A 49 -11.25 -7.58 11.22
CA LEU A 49 -9.81 -7.53 10.99
C LEU A 49 -9.44 -8.04 9.58
N GLN A 50 -10.08 -9.09 9.08
CA GLN A 50 -9.87 -9.58 7.71
C GLN A 50 -10.42 -8.61 6.67
N VAL A 51 -11.58 -7.98 6.95
CA VAL A 51 -12.14 -6.94 6.08
C VAL A 51 -11.22 -5.71 6.05
N THR A 52 -10.69 -5.30 7.20
CA THR A 52 -9.70 -4.21 7.30
C THR A 52 -8.40 -4.55 6.58
N ALA A 53 -7.88 -5.77 6.73
CA ALA A 53 -6.67 -6.23 6.05
C ALA A 53 -6.85 -6.28 4.53
N LYS A 54 -7.98 -6.80 4.02
CA LYS A 54 -8.31 -6.78 2.59
C LYS A 54 -8.44 -5.36 2.05
N LYS A 55 -9.06 -4.46 2.83
CA LYS A 55 -9.19 -3.04 2.45
C LYS A 55 -7.84 -2.32 2.45
N ALA A 56 -6.96 -2.64 3.41
CA ALA A 56 -5.60 -2.11 3.45
C ALA A 56 -4.79 -2.58 2.25
N LEU A 57 -4.82 -3.88 1.93
CA LEU A 57 -4.17 -4.42 0.73
C LEU A 57 -4.67 -3.74 -0.54
N ALA A 58 -5.99 -3.67 -0.74
CA ALA A 58 -6.58 -2.99 -1.90
C ALA A 58 -6.20 -1.51 -1.98
N SER A 59 -6.00 -0.84 -0.85
CA SER A 59 -5.53 0.55 -0.81
C SER A 59 -4.08 0.68 -1.24
N VAL A 60 -3.22 -0.28 -0.89
CA VAL A 60 -1.81 -0.29 -1.29
C VAL A 60 -1.69 -0.60 -2.78
N GLU A 61 -2.42 -1.61 -3.26
CA GLU A 61 -2.51 -1.93 -4.70
C GLU A 61 -2.98 -0.73 -5.52
N ALA A 62 -4.04 -0.04 -5.07
CA ALA A 62 -4.53 1.16 -5.77
C ALA A 62 -3.51 2.32 -5.76
N ALA A 63 -2.75 2.49 -4.67
CA ALA A 63 -1.69 3.49 -4.59
C ALA A 63 -0.54 3.14 -5.53
N HIS A 64 -0.14 1.88 -5.57
CA HIS A 64 0.87 1.36 -6.50
C HIS A 64 0.46 1.60 -7.96
N ASP A 65 -0.76 1.19 -8.34
CA ASP A 65 -1.29 1.38 -9.69
C ASP A 65 -1.36 2.87 -10.08
N SER A 66 -1.64 3.75 -9.12
CA SER A 66 -1.64 5.19 -9.34
C SER A 66 -0.22 5.72 -9.58
N ALA A 67 0.76 5.31 -8.76
CA ALA A 67 2.16 5.70 -8.91
C ALA A 67 2.76 5.18 -10.22
N HIS A 68 2.50 3.92 -10.56
CA HIS A 68 2.91 3.30 -11.82
C HIS A 68 2.36 4.07 -13.02
N ARG A 69 1.05 4.35 -13.05
CA ARG A 69 0.43 5.15 -14.12
C ARG A 69 1.01 6.55 -14.21
N ALA A 70 1.25 7.21 -13.08
CA ALA A 70 1.79 8.57 -13.06
C ALA A 70 3.24 8.63 -13.59
N LEU A 71 4.08 7.67 -13.21
CA LEU A 71 5.45 7.56 -13.71
C LEU A 71 5.47 7.18 -15.19
N SER A 72 4.71 6.15 -15.58
CA SER A 72 4.57 5.72 -16.97
C SER A 72 4.12 6.86 -17.88
N GLN A 73 3.09 7.62 -17.48
CA GLN A 73 2.64 8.78 -18.24
C GLN A 73 3.71 9.87 -18.35
N ALA A 74 4.50 10.11 -17.31
CA ALA A 74 5.54 11.12 -17.33
C ALA A 74 6.69 10.74 -18.29
N VAL A 75 7.11 9.48 -18.26
CA VAL A 75 8.13 8.91 -19.15
C VAL A 75 7.64 8.87 -20.60
N GLU A 76 6.42 8.38 -20.83
CA GLU A 76 5.80 8.36 -22.16
C GLU A 76 5.67 9.77 -22.74
N SER A 77 5.17 10.73 -21.95
CA SER A 77 5.06 12.12 -22.38
C SER A 77 6.42 12.71 -22.76
N TRP A 78 7.48 12.37 -22.04
CA TRP A 78 8.84 12.81 -22.38
C TRP A 78 9.28 12.26 -23.75
N TYR A 79 9.06 10.97 -23.99
CA TYR A 79 9.40 10.33 -25.26
C TYR A 79 8.55 10.85 -26.42
N GLU A 80 7.24 11.02 -26.23
CA GLU A 80 6.37 11.63 -27.23
C GLU A 80 6.83 13.04 -27.60
N LEU A 81 7.11 13.88 -26.59
CA LEU A 81 7.59 15.25 -26.81
C LEU A 81 8.94 15.25 -27.54
N ARG A 82 9.83 14.30 -27.24
CA ARG A 82 11.11 14.15 -27.92
C ARG A 82 10.93 13.79 -29.39
N ASP A 83 10.08 12.82 -29.67
CA ASP A 83 9.85 12.28 -31.00
C ASP A 83 9.13 13.31 -31.90
N ASN A 84 8.14 14.02 -31.35
CA ASN A 84 7.39 15.04 -32.08
C ASN A 84 7.97 16.46 -31.93
N ARG A 85 9.09 16.62 -31.22
CA ARG A 85 9.71 17.93 -30.89
C ARG A 85 8.74 18.94 -30.25
N ALA A 86 7.78 18.44 -29.48
CA ALA A 86 6.68 19.19 -28.88
C ALA A 86 5.80 19.97 -29.87
N VAL A 87 5.77 19.60 -31.16
CA VAL A 87 4.95 20.25 -32.18
C VAL A 87 3.47 20.14 -31.82
N GLY A 88 2.73 21.24 -31.96
CA GLY A 88 1.31 21.31 -31.59
C GLY A 88 1.06 21.58 -30.11
N THR A 89 2.10 21.78 -29.30
CA THR A 89 1.98 22.14 -27.87
C THR A 89 2.51 23.56 -27.60
N PRO A 90 2.13 24.17 -26.46
CA PRO A 90 2.73 25.43 -25.99
C PRO A 90 4.23 25.34 -25.65
N LEU A 91 4.84 24.16 -25.77
CA LEU A 91 6.25 23.91 -25.48
C LEU A 91 7.13 23.94 -26.72
N VAL A 92 6.58 23.99 -27.94
CA VAL A 92 7.35 23.86 -29.21
C VAL A 92 8.60 24.74 -29.29
N GLU A 93 8.55 25.98 -28.79
CA GLU A 93 9.70 26.91 -28.82
C GLU A 93 10.74 26.64 -27.71
N ARG A 94 10.30 26.06 -26.59
CA ARG A 94 11.12 25.89 -25.37
C ARG A 94 11.68 24.49 -25.22
N PHE A 95 10.93 23.49 -25.66
CA PHE A 95 11.25 22.08 -25.52
C PHE A 95 12.62 21.72 -26.11
N PRO A 96 13.05 22.18 -27.30
CA PRO A 96 14.38 21.86 -27.82
C PRO A 96 15.53 22.25 -26.88
N ARG A 97 15.37 23.31 -26.09
CA ARG A 97 16.37 23.74 -25.10
C ARG A 97 16.33 22.89 -23.84
N ILE A 98 15.13 22.50 -23.41
CA ILE A 98 14.93 21.58 -22.29
C ILE A 98 15.56 20.23 -22.65
N GLU A 99 15.25 19.69 -23.83
CA GLU A 99 15.80 18.45 -24.37
C GLU A 99 17.33 18.51 -24.49
N ALA A 100 17.89 19.57 -25.09
CA ALA A 100 19.34 19.71 -25.22
C ALA A 100 20.07 19.80 -23.88
N ARG A 101 19.41 20.30 -22.83
CA ARG A 101 19.96 20.36 -21.47
C ARG A 101 19.85 19.02 -20.76
N ALA A 102 18.68 18.39 -20.83
CA ALA A 102 18.43 17.06 -20.30
C ALA A 102 19.41 16.03 -20.90
N ALA A 103 19.67 16.10 -22.21
CA ALA A 103 20.62 15.22 -22.90
C ALA A 103 22.09 15.39 -22.46
N ARG A 104 22.42 16.47 -21.74
CA ARG A 104 23.77 16.74 -21.21
C ARG A 104 23.84 16.57 -19.70
N ASP A 105 22.71 16.34 -19.05
CA ASP A 105 22.64 16.19 -17.60
C ASP A 105 22.65 14.69 -17.26
N PRO A 106 23.76 14.15 -16.73
CA PRO A 106 23.84 12.74 -16.40
C PRO A 106 22.76 12.36 -15.38
N GLU A 107 22.42 13.25 -14.44
CA GLU A 107 21.38 12.96 -13.45
C GLU A 107 20.01 12.73 -14.10
N PHE A 108 19.70 13.47 -15.16
CA PHE A 108 18.43 13.26 -15.86
C PHE A 108 18.39 11.92 -16.58
N LEU A 109 19.50 11.54 -17.22
CA LEU A 109 19.62 10.27 -17.92
C LEU A 109 19.51 9.09 -16.95
N ASP A 110 20.18 9.17 -15.79
CA ASP A 110 20.13 8.17 -14.74
C ASP A 110 18.69 8.01 -14.22
N VAL A 111 18.00 9.12 -13.91
CA VAL A 111 16.61 9.09 -13.43
C VAL A 111 15.65 8.49 -14.47
N LEU A 112 15.88 8.78 -15.75
CA LEU A 112 15.06 8.23 -16.83
C LEU A 112 15.31 6.73 -17.03
N GLU A 113 16.57 6.30 -16.96
CA GLU A 113 16.96 4.89 -17.02
C GLU A 113 16.39 4.09 -15.83
N ASP A 114 16.51 4.61 -14.61
CA ASP A 114 15.95 4.02 -13.41
C ASP A 114 14.42 3.91 -13.49
N ALA A 115 13.75 4.93 -14.04
CA ALA A 115 12.31 4.91 -14.25
C ALA A 115 11.90 3.83 -15.26
N ASP A 116 12.59 3.74 -16.40
CA ASP A 116 12.33 2.70 -17.41
C ASP A 116 12.61 1.31 -16.85
N ALA A 117 13.69 1.12 -16.10
CA ALA A 117 14.01 -0.15 -15.46
C ALA A 117 12.90 -0.56 -14.48
N LEU A 118 12.44 0.36 -13.64
CA LEU A 118 11.42 0.10 -12.63
C LEU A 118 10.03 -0.19 -13.22
N LEU A 119 9.69 0.45 -14.35
CA LEU A 119 8.45 0.21 -15.09
C LEU A 119 8.47 -1.14 -15.84
N ASN A 120 9.64 -1.58 -16.30
CA ASN A 120 9.80 -2.84 -17.03
C ASN A 120 10.10 -4.05 -16.13
N GLU A 121 10.40 -3.82 -14.84
CA GLU A 121 10.59 -4.89 -13.87
C GLU A 121 9.30 -5.73 -13.70
N ALA A 122 9.45 -7.06 -13.73
CA ALA A 122 8.34 -8.00 -13.89
C ALA A 122 7.15 -7.77 -12.94
N SER A 123 5.96 -8.13 -13.44
CA SER A 123 4.64 -7.83 -12.88
C SER A 123 4.50 -8.24 -11.40
N PRO A 124 3.86 -7.42 -10.54
CA PRO A 124 3.85 -7.55 -9.06
C PRO A 124 2.98 -8.69 -8.51
N GLY A 125 2.73 -9.74 -9.31
CA GLY A 125 1.79 -10.82 -9.00
C GLY A 125 2.12 -11.65 -7.75
N SER A 126 3.29 -11.44 -7.14
CA SER A 126 3.72 -12.13 -5.91
C SER A 126 4.40 -11.24 -4.87
N ASP A 127 4.42 -9.92 -5.06
CA ASP A 127 5.16 -9.03 -4.17
C ASP A 127 4.47 -8.95 -2.80
N SER A 128 5.26 -8.92 -1.73
CA SER A 128 4.76 -8.63 -0.39
C SER A 128 4.29 -7.18 -0.29
N ILE A 129 3.43 -6.87 0.70
CA ILE A 129 2.92 -5.50 0.90
C ILE A 129 4.07 -4.51 1.12
N ASP A 130 5.12 -4.91 1.85
CA ASP A 130 6.26 -4.04 2.14
C ASP A 130 7.07 -3.76 0.86
N GLU A 131 7.30 -4.77 0.02
CA GLU A 131 7.95 -4.61 -1.29
C GLU A 131 7.11 -3.71 -2.23
N LEU A 132 5.79 -3.88 -2.22
CA LEU A 132 4.88 -3.07 -3.03
C LEU A 132 4.89 -1.60 -2.57
N LEU A 133 4.92 -1.35 -1.26
CA LEU A 133 5.04 0.00 -0.69
C LEU A 133 6.39 0.65 -1.02
N GLU A 134 7.50 -0.09 -0.88
CA GLU A 134 8.83 0.40 -1.23
C GLU A 134 8.93 0.72 -2.73
N ARG A 135 8.42 -0.17 -3.58
CA ARG A 135 8.37 0.05 -5.03
C ARG A 135 7.51 1.27 -5.38
N THR A 136 6.36 1.43 -4.75
CA THR A 136 5.49 2.60 -4.91
C THR A 136 6.20 3.90 -4.51
N ALA A 137 6.88 3.91 -3.37
CA ALA A 137 7.65 5.07 -2.91
C ALA A 137 8.80 5.42 -3.88
N ARG A 138 9.49 4.41 -4.43
CA ARG A 138 10.52 4.61 -5.47
C ARG A 138 9.92 5.21 -6.74
N MET A 139 8.76 4.73 -7.21
CA MET A 139 8.07 5.29 -8.38
C MET A 139 7.70 6.76 -8.17
N ASP A 140 7.14 7.10 -7.00
CA ASP A 140 6.79 8.48 -6.67
C ASP A 140 8.03 9.39 -6.58
N ALA A 141 9.11 8.90 -5.98
CA ALA A 141 10.37 9.64 -5.89
C ALA A 141 10.96 9.94 -7.27
N LEU A 142 11.00 8.95 -8.17
CA LEU A 142 11.46 9.12 -9.55
C LEU A 142 10.58 10.09 -10.33
N ASN A 143 9.26 9.98 -10.22
CA ASN A 143 8.32 10.89 -10.86
C ASN A 143 8.50 12.34 -10.38
N LEU A 144 8.64 12.55 -9.07
CA LEU A 144 8.92 13.87 -8.50
C LEU A 144 10.28 14.42 -8.96
N ARG A 145 11.32 13.57 -9.01
CA ARG A 145 12.66 13.97 -9.47
C ARG A 145 12.64 14.38 -10.94
N LEU A 146 12.01 13.57 -11.79
CA LEU A 146 11.86 13.86 -13.22
C LEU A 146 11.17 15.21 -13.44
N ARG A 147 10.03 15.45 -12.77
CA ARG A 147 9.32 16.74 -12.82
C ARG A 147 10.18 17.89 -12.35
N HIS A 148 10.92 17.71 -11.25
CA HIS A 148 11.79 18.74 -10.70
C HIS A 148 12.87 19.16 -11.70
N LEU A 149 13.56 18.19 -12.30
CA LEU A 149 14.62 18.44 -13.29
C LEU A 149 14.08 19.18 -14.52
N VAL A 150 12.95 18.71 -15.09
CA VAL A 150 12.30 19.38 -16.23
C VAL A 150 11.92 20.83 -15.89
N HIS A 151 11.34 21.06 -14.71
CA HIS A 151 11.01 22.42 -14.27
C HIS A 151 12.24 23.29 -14.07
N GLN A 152 13.34 22.74 -13.55
CA GLN A 152 14.60 23.45 -13.39
C GLN A 152 15.16 23.89 -14.74
N TYR A 153 15.09 23.03 -15.76
CA TYR A 153 15.57 23.34 -17.11
C TYR A 153 14.72 24.41 -17.80
N ASP A 154 13.39 24.34 -17.70
CA ASP A 154 12.49 25.40 -18.21
C ASP A 154 12.76 26.74 -17.49
N ALA A 155 12.90 26.73 -16.17
CA ALA A 155 13.17 27.92 -15.38
C ALA A 155 14.54 28.57 -15.70
N ALA A 156 15.56 27.75 -15.96
CA ALA A 156 16.87 28.24 -16.41
C ALA A 156 16.80 28.84 -17.82
N GLY A 157 16.01 28.24 -18.72
CA GLY A 157 15.77 28.76 -20.07
C GLY A 157 15.11 30.15 -20.06
N ARG A 158 14.16 30.40 -19.15
CA ARG A 158 13.50 31.71 -18.99
C ARG A 158 14.45 32.80 -18.52
N ARG A 159 15.35 32.49 -17.57
CA ARG A 159 16.33 33.46 -17.03
C ARG A 159 17.41 33.85 -18.03
N GLY A 160 17.81 32.93 -18.91
CA GLY A 160 18.75 33.22 -20.00
C GLY A 160 18.19 34.24 -20.99
N PHE A 161 16.90 34.15 -21.33
CA PHE A 161 16.25 35.08 -22.26
C PHE A 161 16.10 36.49 -21.70
N GLY A 162 15.72 36.64 -20.42
CA GLY A 162 15.56 37.96 -19.80
C GLY A 162 16.85 38.79 -19.70
N ARG A 163 18.03 38.16 -19.77
CA ARG A 163 19.33 38.82 -19.61
C ARG A 163 19.90 39.39 -20.91
N PHE A 164 19.35 39.01 -22.08
CA PHE A 164 19.73 39.54 -23.39
C PHE A 164 18.84 40.69 -23.86
N PHE A 165 17.71 40.94 -23.20
CA PHE A 165 16.75 42.01 -23.53
C PHE A 165 16.66 43.11 -22.45
N SER A 166 17.64 43.19 -21.55
CA SER A 166 17.85 44.31 -20.62
C SER A 166 19.20 44.96 -20.90
#